data_AF-A0A239TNN0-F1
#
_entry.id   AF-A0A239TNN0-F1
#
_cell.length_a   1.000
_cell.length_b   1.000
_cell.length_c   1.000
_cell.angle_alpha   90.00
_cell.angle_beta   90.00
_cell.angle_gamma   90.00
#
_symmetry.space_group_name_H-M   'P 1'
#
loop_
_entity.id
_entity.type
_entity.pdbx_description
1 polymer ?
#
loop_
_entity_poly.entity_id
_entity_poly.type
_entity_poly.pdbx_seq_one_letter_code
_entity_poly.pdbx_strand_id
1 'polypeptide(L)'
;MRKILGLLIFIFLLFSGNCFAMQFSQPVKIGTIGIFHPPLWHSLSFKDPQGINFDNATKVFISPSWECLARFGNDEDALYVHYYRKKDKTKFYLGSENLKNTVSINGLNFTLFKINTDEGLTLYPLYTPYKIIRTRNPPEGYTIIGRKSNGIFINYIDTNEVTEKYFPPDVTVRYNNLSTQGNTLIMKYNCVDEKHSAFKREMGEIHFKWNDKAQWFDVKRISNDTGR
;
A
#
# COMPACT_ATOMS: atom_id res chain seq x y z
N MET A 1 -1.78 31.62 50.06
CA MET A 1 -0.99 30.67 49.21
C MET A 1 -1.82 29.56 48.55
N ARG A 2 -3.03 29.19 49.03
CA ARG A 2 -3.87 28.15 48.37
C ARG A 2 -4.40 28.52 46.97
N LYS A 3 -4.57 29.80 46.66
CA LYS A 3 -5.12 30.26 45.35
C LYS A 3 -4.12 30.17 44.19
N ILE A 4 -2.80 30.19 44.47
CA ILE A 4 -1.75 30.11 43.45
C ILE A 4 -1.50 28.66 43.03
N LEU A 5 -1.63 27.71 43.97
CA LEU A 5 -1.44 26.28 43.71
C LEU A 5 -2.50 25.72 42.75
N GLY A 6 -3.76 26.16 42.87
CA GLY A 6 -4.85 25.73 41.98
C GLY A 6 -4.69 26.21 40.54
N LEU A 7 -4.06 27.38 40.32
CA LEU A 7 -3.81 27.93 38.98
C LEU A 7 -2.70 27.17 38.25
N LEU A 8 -1.66 26.73 38.98
CA LEU A 8 -0.57 25.91 38.44
C LEU A 8 -1.06 24.53 37.99
N ILE A 9 -1.94 23.88 38.76
CA ILE A 9 -2.52 22.56 38.39
C ILE A 9 -3.34 22.64 37.10
N PHE A 10 -4.10 23.73 36.89
CA PHE A 10 -4.85 23.95 35.67
C PHE A 10 -3.96 24.18 34.44
N ILE A 11 -2.82 24.85 34.62
CA ILE A 11 -1.84 25.06 33.54
C ILE A 11 -1.15 23.72 33.18
N PHE A 12 -0.85 22.86 34.16
CA PHE A 12 -0.29 21.52 33.87
C PHE A 12 -1.28 20.60 33.16
N LEU A 13 -2.59 20.72 33.40
CA LEU A 13 -3.63 19.99 32.68
C LEU A 13 -3.87 20.53 31.25
N LEU A 14 -3.58 21.80 30.98
CA LEU A 14 -3.64 22.38 29.64
C LEU A 14 -2.42 22.02 28.79
N PHE A 15 -1.30 21.65 29.42
CA PHE A 15 -0.07 21.19 28.76
C PHE A 15 0.12 19.66 28.77
N SER A 16 -0.88 18.88 29.18
CA SER A 16 -0.96 17.48 28.76
C SER A 16 -1.41 17.44 27.30
N GLY A 17 -0.57 17.95 26.41
CA GLY A 17 -0.61 17.59 25.00
C GLY A 17 -0.45 16.08 24.99
N ASN A 18 -1.57 15.37 24.88
CA ASN A 18 -1.54 13.92 24.79
C ASN A 18 -0.75 13.60 23.52
N CYS A 19 0.49 13.17 23.69
CA CYS A 19 1.27 12.51 22.65
C CYS A 19 0.65 11.11 22.48
N PHE A 20 -0.57 11.07 21.94
CA PHE A 20 -1.14 9.82 21.47
C PHE A 20 -0.36 9.45 20.22
N ALA A 21 0.19 8.24 20.21
CA ALA A 21 0.85 7.72 19.02
C ALA A 21 -0.18 7.66 17.88
N MET A 22 0.22 8.11 16.69
CA MET A 22 -0.59 8.14 15.48
C MET A 22 -1.48 6.89 15.34
N GLN A 23 -2.78 7.06 15.17
CA GLN A 23 -3.72 5.95 15.05
C GLN A 23 -4.04 5.66 13.57
N PHE A 24 -3.93 4.40 13.16
CA PHE A 24 -4.34 3.96 11.83
C PHE A 24 -5.78 3.43 11.83
N SER A 25 -6.53 3.77 10.77
CA SER A 25 -7.79 3.10 10.44
C SER A 25 -7.55 1.72 9.82
N GLN A 26 -8.54 0.83 9.87
CA GLN A 26 -8.46 -0.41 9.10
C GLN A 26 -8.38 -0.11 7.58
N PRO A 27 -7.71 -0.98 6.79
CA PRO A 27 -7.63 -0.79 5.34
C PRO A 27 -9.01 -0.92 4.70
N VAL A 28 -9.41 0.09 3.94
CA VAL A 28 -10.67 0.09 3.17
C VAL A 28 -10.35 -0.01 1.69
N LYS A 29 -10.89 -1.01 1.00
CA LYS A 29 -10.75 -1.12 -0.45
C LYS A 29 -11.39 0.09 -1.13
N ILE A 30 -10.61 0.81 -1.93
CA ILE A 30 -11.09 1.98 -2.70
C ILE A 30 -11.20 1.69 -4.19
N GLY A 31 -10.63 0.59 -4.69
CA GLY A 31 -10.76 0.22 -6.09
C GLY A 31 -9.89 -0.96 -6.49
N THR A 32 -10.03 -1.35 -7.75
CA THR A 32 -9.17 -2.36 -8.39
C THR A 32 -8.77 -1.85 -9.77
N ILE A 33 -7.52 -2.07 -10.12
CA ILE A 33 -7.00 -1.82 -11.46
C ILE A 33 -6.59 -3.15 -12.05
N GLY A 34 -7.06 -3.42 -13.27
CA GLY A 34 -6.70 -4.63 -14.00
C GLY A 34 -6.47 -4.33 -15.47
N ILE A 35 -5.34 -4.80 -15.99
CA ILE A 35 -5.10 -4.86 -17.44
C ILE A 35 -5.58 -6.23 -17.93
N PHE A 36 -6.66 -6.21 -18.71
CA PHE A 36 -7.13 -7.38 -19.45
C PHE A 36 -6.60 -7.35 -20.88
N HIS A 37 -5.79 -8.35 -21.23
CA HIS A 37 -5.53 -8.69 -22.61
C HIS A 37 -6.48 -9.84 -22.98
N PRO A 38 -7.60 -9.59 -23.69
CA PRO A 38 -8.46 -10.69 -24.10
C PRO A 38 -7.69 -11.62 -25.04
N PRO A 39 -7.80 -12.95 -24.87
CA PRO A 39 -7.38 -13.88 -25.90
C PRO A 39 -8.41 -13.82 -27.04
N LEU A 40 -8.16 -13.02 -28.07
CA LEU A 40 -8.75 -13.09 -29.41
C LEU A 40 -10.27 -13.32 -29.58
N TRP A 41 -11.13 -13.17 -28.57
CA TRP A 41 -12.55 -13.51 -28.71
C TRP A 41 -13.44 -12.46 -28.03
N HIS A 42 -14.37 -11.95 -28.84
CA HIS A 42 -15.38 -10.96 -28.51
C HIS A 42 -16.15 -11.37 -27.25
N SER A 43 -15.91 -10.65 -26.16
CA SER A 43 -16.91 -10.50 -25.11
C SER A 43 -17.18 -9.01 -24.97
N LEU A 44 -18.46 -8.65 -25.08
CA LEU A 44 -18.99 -7.34 -24.71
C LEU A 44 -18.66 -7.12 -23.23
N SER A 45 -17.50 -6.52 -22.99
CA SER A 45 -17.15 -5.98 -21.69
C SER A 45 -17.12 -4.47 -21.85
N PHE A 46 -17.81 -3.77 -20.96
CA PHE A 46 -17.85 -2.31 -20.86
C PHE A 46 -16.49 -1.77 -20.38
N LYS A 47 -15.42 -2.12 -21.09
CA LYS A 47 -14.04 -1.74 -20.79
C LYS A 47 -13.65 -0.53 -21.62
N ASP A 48 -12.66 0.19 -21.14
CA ASP A 48 -12.02 1.19 -21.97
C ASP A 48 -11.40 0.55 -23.23
N PRO A 49 -11.16 1.32 -24.31
CA PRO A 49 -10.50 0.81 -25.52
C PRO A 49 -9.09 0.23 -25.27
N GLN A 50 -8.53 0.42 -24.07
CA GLN A 50 -7.20 -0.03 -23.66
C GLN A 50 -7.23 -1.40 -22.96
N GLY A 51 -8.42 -1.94 -22.67
CA GLY A 51 -8.60 -3.17 -21.89
C GLY A 51 -8.27 -3.00 -20.41
N ILE A 52 -8.11 -1.77 -19.93
CA ILE A 52 -7.92 -1.45 -18.52
C ILE A 52 -9.29 -1.28 -17.89
N ASN A 53 -9.42 -1.82 -16.69
CA ASN A 53 -10.59 -1.60 -15.87
C ASN A 53 -10.21 -0.88 -14.58
N PHE A 54 -10.94 0.18 -14.26
CA PHE A 54 -10.81 0.98 -13.05
C PHE A 54 -12.11 0.88 -12.24
N ASP A 55 -12.18 -0.09 -11.33
CA ASP A 55 -13.37 -0.28 -10.51
C ASP A 55 -13.40 0.76 -9.37
N ASN A 56 -14.56 1.37 -9.15
CA ASN A 56 -14.81 2.41 -8.12
C ASN A 56 -14.04 3.73 -8.32
N ALA A 57 -13.46 3.95 -9.51
CA ALA A 57 -12.92 5.26 -9.85
C ALA A 57 -14.05 6.29 -9.93
N THR A 58 -13.85 7.46 -9.32
CA THR A 58 -14.83 8.56 -9.35
C THR A 58 -14.79 9.31 -10.68
N LYS A 59 -13.64 9.31 -11.36
CA LYS A 59 -13.45 9.87 -12.71
C LYS A 59 -12.41 9.06 -13.47
N VAL A 60 -12.61 8.92 -14.77
CA VAL A 60 -11.65 8.31 -15.71
C VAL A 60 -11.57 9.18 -16.95
N PHE A 61 -10.35 9.56 -17.34
CA PHE A 61 -10.04 10.25 -18.58
C PHE A 61 -9.07 9.41 -19.41
N ILE A 62 -9.30 9.38 -20.73
CA ILE A 62 -8.48 8.63 -21.68
C ILE A 62 -8.19 9.55 -22.86
N SER A 63 -6.91 9.82 -23.10
CA SER A 63 -6.47 10.64 -24.22
C SER A 63 -6.39 9.84 -25.54
N PRO A 64 -6.46 10.52 -26.71
CA PRO A 64 -6.16 9.89 -28.01
C PRO A 64 -4.73 9.33 -28.11
N SER A 65 -3.78 9.86 -27.33
CA SER A 65 -2.39 9.37 -27.25
C SER A 65 -2.23 8.10 -26.40
N TRP A 66 -3.33 7.58 -25.85
CA TRP A 66 -3.41 6.38 -25.01
C TRP A 66 -2.80 6.57 -23.61
N GLU A 67 -3.04 7.76 -23.05
CA GLU A 67 -2.75 8.11 -21.67
C GLU A 67 -4.05 8.03 -20.87
N CYS A 68 -4.04 7.28 -19.78
CA CYS A 68 -5.20 7.09 -18.91
C CYS A 68 -4.93 7.77 -17.57
N LEU A 69 -5.93 8.50 -17.09
CA LEU A 69 -5.93 9.11 -15.77
C LEU A 69 -7.19 8.70 -15.04
N ALA A 70 -7.04 7.94 -13.96
CA ALA A 70 -8.14 7.57 -13.08
C ALA A 70 -8.01 8.27 -11.73
N ARG A 71 -9.14 8.69 -11.16
CA ARG A 71 -9.22 9.30 -9.83
C ARG A 71 -9.97 8.37 -8.88
N PHE A 72 -9.39 8.09 -7.72
CA PHE A 72 -10.02 7.37 -6.62
C PHE A 72 -10.25 8.33 -5.45
N GLY A 73 -11.48 8.39 -4.95
CA GLY A 73 -11.89 9.36 -3.93
C GLY A 73 -12.30 10.72 -4.51
N ASN A 74 -12.58 11.65 -3.60
CA ASN A 74 -13.02 13.01 -3.91
C ASN A 74 -12.07 14.03 -3.28
N ASP A 75 -12.11 15.25 -3.83
CA ASP A 75 -11.45 16.44 -3.29
C ASP A 75 -9.91 16.32 -3.17
N GLU A 76 -9.29 17.11 -2.29
CA GLU A 76 -7.82 17.27 -2.21
C GLU A 76 -7.08 15.99 -1.79
N ASP A 77 -7.80 14.99 -1.27
CA ASP A 77 -7.26 13.71 -0.83
C ASP A 77 -7.39 12.60 -1.87
N ALA A 78 -7.78 12.94 -3.10
CA ALA A 78 -7.91 11.96 -4.16
C ALA A 78 -6.56 11.36 -4.57
N LEU A 79 -6.56 10.04 -4.82
CA LEU A 79 -5.43 9.34 -5.43
C LEU A 79 -5.65 9.28 -6.94
N TYR A 80 -4.70 9.82 -7.69
CA TYR A 80 -4.68 9.76 -9.14
C TYR A 80 -3.76 8.63 -9.59
N VAL A 81 -4.20 7.90 -10.61
CA VAL A 81 -3.44 6.84 -11.25
C VAL A 81 -3.26 7.20 -12.72
N HIS A 82 -2.02 7.41 -13.10
CA HIS A 82 -1.62 7.68 -14.48
C HIS A 82 -1.05 6.41 -15.11
N TYR A 83 -1.43 6.16 -16.35
CA TYR A 83 -0.92 5.07 -17.15
C TYR A 83 -0.62 5.52 -18.58
N TYR A 84 0.58 5.20 -19.07
CA TYR A 84 1.10 5.65 -20.36
C TYR A 84 1.52 4.47 -21.24
N ARG A 85 0.57 3.88 -21.99
CA ARG A 85 0.80 2.62 -22.72
C ARG A 85 1.97 2.67 -23.70
N LYS A 86 2.15 3.80 -24.40
CA LYS A 86 3.19 3.96 -25.43
C LYS A 86 4.60 4.13 -24.86
N LYS A 87 4.69 4.64 -23.63
CA LYS A 87 5.97 4.91 -22.95
C LYS A 87 6.43 3.70 -22.16
N ASP A 88 5.54 3.13 -21.35
CA ASP A 88 5.85 2.01 -20.47
C ASP A 88 4.59 1.16 -20.22
N LYS A 89 4.58 -0.05 -20.78
CA LYS A 89 3.39 -0.91 -20.79
C LYS A 89 3.04 -1.49 -19.42
N THR A 90 3.99 -1.50 -18.48
CA THR A 90 3.87 -2.18 -17.19
C THR A 90 4.02 -1.25 -16.00
N LYS A 91 4.06 0.06 -16.23
CA LYS A 91 4.30 1.06 -15.20
C LYS A 91 3.10 1.96 -15.01
N PHE A 92 2.73 2.11 -13.74
CA PHE A 92 1.71 3.05 -13.29
C PHE A 92 2.39 4.13 -12.44
N TYR A 93 1.83 5.33 -12.47
CA TYR A 93 2.27 6.43 -11.60
C TYR A 93 1.11 6.82 -10.70
N LEU A 94 1.29 6.73 -9.40
CA LEU A 94 0.24 6.97 -8.42
C LEU A 94 0.60 8.14 -7.52
N GLY A 95 -0.35 9.05 -7.33
CA GLY A 95 -0.17 10.17 -6.43
C GLY A 95 -1.15 11.28 -6.72
N SER A 96 -0.62 12.48 -6.95
CA SER A 96 -1.44 13.63 -7.31
C SER A 96 -1.80 13.65 -8.79
N GLU A 97 -2.69 14.57 -9.18
CA GLU A 97 -2.98 14.88 -10.58
C GLU A 97 -1.73 15.38 -11.33
N ASN A 98 -0.79 16.01 -10.63
CA ASN A 98 0.50 16.39 -11.20
C ASN A 98 1.47 15.20 -11.18
N LEU A 99 1.88 14.74 -12.37
CA LEU A 99 2.80 13.61 -12.54
C LEU A 99 4.13 13.77 -11.77
N LYS A 100 4.60 15.01 -11.53
CA LYS A 100 5.84 15.26 -10.77
C LYS A 100 5.74 14.85 -9.29
N ASN A 101 4.52 14.77 -8.75
CA ASN A 101 4.24 14.33 -7.39
C ASN A 101 3.49 13.00 -7.45
N THR A 102 4.15 12.01 -8.02
CA THR A 102 3.69 10.63 -8.11
C THR A 102 4.84 9.67 -7.82
N VAL A 103 4.48 8.47 -7.36
CA VAL A 103 5.38 7.34 -7.19
C VAL A 103 5.09 6.35 -8.31
N SER A 104 6.15 5.87 -8.96
CA SER A 104 6.01 4.87 -10.02
C SER A 104 6.03 3.47 -9.45
N ILE A 105 5.11 2.62 -9.89
CA ILE A 105 5.08 1.20 -9.54
C ILE A 105 5.13 0.35 -10.81
N ASN A 106 5.72 -0.82 -10.70
CA ASN A 106 5.62 -1.85 -11.73
C ASN A 106 4.47 -2.78 -11.38
N GLY A 107 3.61 -3.07 -12.35
CA GLY A 107 2.48 -3.95 -12.12
C GLY A 107 1.55 -3.99 -13.32
N LEU A 108 0.71 -5.03 -13.38
CA LEU A 108 -0.36 -5.14 -14.37
C LEU A 108 -1.74 -5.06 -13.74
N ASN A 109 -1.88 -5.58 -12.52
CA ASN A 109 -3.14 -5.64 -11.78
C ASN A 109 -2.84 -5.38 -10.30
N PHE A 110 -3.65 -4.55 -9.64
CA PHE A 110 -3.56 -4.36 -8.20
C PHE A 110 -4.88 -3.92 -7.60
N THR A 111 -5.10 -4.27 -6.34
CA THR A 111 -6.22 -3.77 -5.53
C THR A 111 -5.72 -2.62 -4.67
N LEU A 112 -6.44 -1.51 -4.71
CA LEU A 112 -6.14 -0.30 -3.97
C LEU A 112 -6.92 -0.27 -2.66
N PHE A 113 -6.22 0.01 -1.58
CA PHE A 113 -6.79 0.29 -0.26
C PHE A 113 -6.46 1.71 0.17
N LYS A 114 -7.21 2.22 1.14
CA LYS A 114 -6.93 3.48 1.84
C LYS A 114 -6.90 3.20 3.34
N ILE A 115 -5.92 3.77 4.01
CA ILE A 115 -5.78 3.83 5.46
C ILE A 115 -5.61 5.30 5.82
N ASN A 116 -6.51 5.82 6.63
CA ASN A 116 -6.40 7.17 7.18
C ASN A 116 -5.60 7.13 8.48
N THR A 117 -4.92 8.23 8.79
CA THR A 117 -4.36 8.48 10.11
C THR A 117 -4.98 9.74 10.71
N ASP A 118 -4.90 9.87 12.02
CA ASP A 118 -5.32 11.06 12.79
C ASP A 118 -4.35 12.24 12.69
N GLU A 119 -3.18 12.04 12.06
CA GLU A 119 -2.13 13.05 11.90
C GLU A 119 -1.95 13.52 10.44
N GLY A 120 -2.96 13.30 9.58
CA GLY A 120 -2.98 13.83 8.20
C GLY A 120 -2.06 13.09 7.21
N LEU A 121 -1.42 12.00 7.64
CA LEU A 121 -0.85 11.00 6.73
C LEU A 121 -2.00 10.15 6.18
N THR A 122 -1.93 9.81 4.90
CA THR A 122 -2.83 8.81 4.31
C THR A 122 -2.00 7.75 3.62
N LEU A 123 -2.25 6.49 3.91
CA LEU A 123 -1.58 5.39 3.25
C LEU A 123 -2.49 4.75 2.21
N TYR A 124 -1.90 4.38 1.10
CA TYR A 124 -2.51 3.70 -0.01
C TYR A 124 -1.78 2.38 -0.22
N PRO A 125 -2.18 1.30 0.46
CA PRO A 125 -1.68 -0.03 0.15
C PRO A 125 -2.17 -0.50 -1.21
N LEU A 126 -1.23 -1.02 -2.00
CA LEU A 126 -1.47 -1.62 -3.30
C LEU A 126 -1.15 -3.10 -3.21
N TYR A 127 -2.20 -3.92 -3.20
CA TYR A 127 -2.02 -5.36 -3.23
C TYR A 127 -1.88 -5.85 -4.66
N THR A 128 -0.74 -6.44 -4.98
CA THR A 128 -0.52 -7.10 -6.27
C THR A 128 -0.69 -8.60 -6.08
N PRO A 129 -1.78 -9.21 -6.59
CA PRO A 129 -1.95 -10.64 -6.53
C PRO A 129 -0.90 -11.33 -7.40
N TYR A 130 -0.48 -12.53 -7.00
CA TYR A 130 0.45 -13.36 -7.75
C TYR A 130 0.02 -13.44 -9.23
N LYS A 131 0.90 -13.02 -10.15
CA LYS A 131 0.68 -13.20 -11.59
C LYS A 131 1.77 -14.11 -12.14
N ILE A 132 1.32 -15.17 -12.83
CA ILE A 132 2.16 -16.10 -13.58
C ILE A 132 2.80 -15.32 -14.74
N ILE A 133 3.86 -14.58 -14.45
CA ILE A 133 4.85 -14.21 -15.45
C ILE A 133 6.06 -15.05 -15.06
N ARG A 134 6.59 -15.82 -16.02
CA ARG A 134 7.76 -16.70 -15.84
C ARG A 134 9.05 -15.90 -15.65
N THR A 135 9.04 -14.92 -14.76
CA THR A 135 10.22 -14.27 -14.22
C THR A 135 10.33 -14.72 -12.77
N ARG A 136 11.52 -15.15 -12.35
CA ARG A 136 11.86 -15.27 -10.93
C ARG A 136 11.46 -13.95 -10.27
N ASN A 137 10.48 -13.97 -9.38
CA ASN A 137 9.81 -12.80 -8.76
C ASN A 137 8.90 -12.02 -9.73
N PRO A 138 7.60 -11.92 -9.41
CA PRO A 138 7.23 -11.09 -8.28
C PRO A 138 6.42 -11.86 -7.21
N PRO A 139 6.74 -11.70 -5.92
CA PRO A 139 5.91 -12.19 -4.84
C PRO A 139 4.54 -11.48 -4.87
N GLU A 140 3.53 -12.25 -4.51
CA GLU A 140 2.26 -11.70 -4.05
C GLU A 140 2.53 -10.78 -2.86
N GLY A 141 2.21 -9.50 -3.01
CA GLY A 141 2.83 -8.48 -2.19
C GLY A 141 2.09 -7.17 -2.13
N TYR A 142 2.61 -6.28 -1.28
CA TYR A 142 2.13 -4.93 -1.11
C TYR A 142 3.23 -3.93 -1.45
N THR A 143 2.86 -2.93 -2.24
CA THR A 143 3.55 -1.63 -2.21
C THR A 143 2.68 -0.69 -1.40
N ILE A 144 3.23 0.09 -0.47
CA ILE A 144 2.46 1.05 0.34
C ILE A 144 2.99 2.45 0.04
N ILE A 145 2.16 3.23 -0.66
CA ILE A 145 2.42 4.64 -0.94
C ILE A 145 1.75 5.47 0.14
N GLY A 146 2.39 6.53 0.61
CA GLY A 146 1.78 7.48 1.54
C GLY A 146 1.69 8.88 0.95
N ARG A 147 0.61 9.60 1.24
CA ARG A 147 0.46 11.05 1.05
C ARG A 147 0.70 11.72 2.40
N LYS A 148 1.78 12.49 2.50
CA LYS A 148 2.07 13.31 3.67
C LYS A 148 1.07 14.45 3.81
N SER A 149 1.00 15.06 4.99
CA SER A 149 0.15 16.23 5.28
C SER A 149 0.40 17.42 4.35
N ASN A 150 1.62 17.55 3.81
CA ASN A 150 1.98 18.55 2.81
C ASN A 150 1.61 18.15 1.35
N GLY A 151 0.88 17.06 1.16
CA GLY A 151 0.44 16.55 -0.14
C GLY A 151 1.47 15.78 -0.95
N ILE A 152 2.70 15.61 -0.46
CA ILE A 152 3.76 14.86 -1.15
C ILE A 152 3.52 13.35 -1.05
N PHE A 153 3.62 12.65 -2.18
CA PHE A 153 3.52 11.19 -2.24
C PHE A 153 4.89 10.52 -2.17
N ILE A 154 5.00 9.46 -1.36
CA ILE A 154 6.25 8.70 -1.14
C ILE A 154 5.96 7.20 -1.07
N ASN A 155 6.87 6.38 -1.59
CA ASN A 155 6.84 4.93 -1.36
C ASN A 155 7.41 4.61 0.03
N TYR A 156 6.60 4.07 0.93
CA TYR A 156 7.03 3.72 2.29
C TYR A 156 7.51 2.28 2.41
N ILE A 157 6.81 1.35 1.76
CA ILE A 157 7.06 -0.09 1.90
C ILE A 157 6.95 -0.74 0.53
N ASP A 158 7.95 -1.51 0.14
CA ASP A 158 7.87 -2.52 -0.91
C ASP A 158 8.16 -3.89 -0.28
N THR A 159 7.19 -4.80 -0.32
CA THR A 159 7.38 -6.15 0.24
C THR A 159 8.46 -6.97 -0.46
N ASN A 160 8.88 -6.61 -1.67
CA ASN A 160 10.05 -7.22 -2.32
C ASN A 160 11.33 -6.93 -1.52
N GLU A 161 11.55 -5.67 -1.15
CA GLU A 161 12.69 -5.24 -0.34
C GLU A 161 12.65 -5.88 1.05
N VAL A 162 11.45 -6.00 1.62
CA VAL A 162 11.25 -6.71 2.90
C VAL A 162 11.58 -8.19 2.77
N THR A 163 11.17 -8.83 1.67
CA THR A 163 11.48 -10.25 1.43
C THR A 163 12.98 -10.46 1.35
N GLU A 164 13.68 -9.68 0.52
CA GLU A 164 15.13 -9.76 0.34
C GLU A 164 15.91 -9.54 1.64
N LYS A 165 15.42 -8.64 2.50
CA LYS A 165 16.09 -8.29 3.76
C LYS A 165 15.87 -9.31 4.87
N TYR A 166 14.67 -9.88 4.98
CA TYR A 166 14.28 -10.68 6.14
C TYR A 166 14.16 -12.17 5.88
N PHE A 167 14.28 -12.63 4.63
CA PHE A 167 14.13 -14.04 4.27
C PHE A 167 15.32 -14.56 3.45
N PRO A 168 15.60 -15.87 3.50
CA PRO A 168 16.57 -16.49 2.60
C PRO A 168 16.21 -16.30 1.12
N PRO A 169 17.19 -16.27 0.20
CA PRO A 169 16.94 -15.99 -1.22
C PRO A 169 16.18 -17.11 -1.97
N ASP A 170 16.02 -18.28 -1.35
CA ASP A 170 15.42 -19.50 -1.91
C ASP A 170 14.02 -19.80 -1.36
N VAL A 171 13.41 -18.85 -0.65
CA VAL A 171 12.01 -18.96 -0.25
C VAL A 171 11.11 -18.06 -1.09
N THR A 172 9.96 -18.60 -1.50
CA THR A 172 8.86 -17.77 -2.01
C THR A 172 8.02 -17.31 -0.83
N VAL A 173 7.93 -15.99 -0.62
CA VAL A 173 7.07 -15.38 0.40
C VAL A 173 5.81 -14.83 -0.25
N ARG A 174 4.66 -15.07 0.37
CA ARG A 174 3.38 -14.46 -0.02
C ARG A 174 2.84 -13.67 1.14
N TYR A 175 2.47 -12.43 0.86
CA TYR A 175 1.89 -11.53 1.84
C TYR A 175 0.38 -11.43 1.65
N ASN A 176 -0.36 -11.46 2.75
CA ASN A 176 -1.82 -11.32 2.72
C ASN A 176 -2.34 -10.65 3.99
N ASN A 177 -3.65 -10.37 4.00
CA ASN A 177 -4.38 -9.91 5.18
C ASN A 177 -3.71 -8.71 5.89
N LEU A 178 -3.45 -7.63 5.13
CA LEU A 178 -3.03 -6.37 5.73
C LEU A 178 -4.13 -5.86 6.67
N SER A 179 -3.74 -5.52 7.88
CA SER A 179 -4.59 -4.97 8.93
C SER A 179 -3.82 -3.94 9.74
N THR A 180 -4.49 -3.23 10.64
CA THR A 180 -3.86 -2.21 11.49
C THR A 180 -4.15 -2.44 12.96
N GLN A 181 -3.19 -2.13 13.82
CA GLN A 181 -3.36 -2.07 15.27
C GLN A 181 -2.58 -0.86 15.81
N GLY A 182 -3.29 0.13 16.34
CA GLY A 182 -2.64 1.38 16.78
C GLY A 182 -1.95 2.08 15.61
N ASN A 183 -0.65 2.36 15.81
CA ASN A 183 0.26 2.94 14.82
C ASN A 183 1.05 1.89 14.01
N THR A 184 0.58 0.64 13.99
CA THR A 184 1.29 -0.50 13.37
C THR A 184 0.45 -1.12 12.26
N LEU A 185 1.06 -1.30 11.09
CA LEU A 185 0.53 -2.16 10.04
C LEU A 185 0.98 -3.60 10.30
N ILE A 186 0.03 -4.53 10.26
CA ILE A 186 0.28 -5.95 10.47
C ILE A 186 -0.07 -6.69 9.19
N MET A 187 0.91 -7.43 8.66
CA MET A 187 0.77 -8.18 7.42
C MET A 187 1.13 -9.63 7.66
N LYS A 188 0.23 -10.55 7.34
CA LYS A 188 0.51 -11.98 7.45
C LYS A 188 1.36 -12.43 6.28
N TYR A 189 2.28 -13.35 6.53
CA TYR A 189 3.04 -14.01 5.49
C TYR A 189 2.97 -15.53 5.60
N ASN A 190 3.11 -16.17 4.46
CA ASN A 190 3.45 -17.59 4.37
C ASN A 190 4.62 -17.75 3.42
N CYS A 191 5.65 -18.49 3.81
CA CYS A 191 6.77 -18.82 2.94
C CYS A 191 6.87 -20.31 2.66
N VAL A 192 7.32 -20.63 1.45
CA VAL A 192 7.56 -22.00 0.98
C VAL A 192 9.02 -22.09 0.56
N ASP A 193 9.75 -23.04 1.15
CA ASP A 193 11.11 -23.40 0.75
C ASP A 193 11.04 -24.16 -0.59
N GLU A 194 11.63 -23.59 -1.63
CA GLU A 194 11.61 -24.18 -2.97
C GLU A 194 12.52 -25.41 -3.10
N LYS A 195 13.50 -25.58 -2.21
CA LYS A 195 14.45 -26.71 -2.21
C LYS A 195 13.96 -27.91 -1.42
N HIS A 196 13.20 -27.71 -0.35
CA HIS A 196 12.88 -28.77 0.63
C HIS A 196 11.44 -29.30 0.57
N SER A 197 10.78 -29.22 -0.59
CA SER A 197 9.39 -29.65 -0.83
C SER A 197 8.34 -28.81 -0.10
N ALA A 198 7.14 -28.73 -0.68
CA ALA A 198 6.01 -27.88 -0.28
C ALA A 198 5.46 -28.08 1.15
N PHE A 199 6.14 -28.88 1.98
CA PHE A 199 5.74 -29.28 3.33
C PHE A 199 6.29 -28.35 4.42
N LYS A 200 7.43 -27.66 4.22
CA LYS A 200 7.90 -26.67 5.19
C LYS A 200 7.27 -25.31 4.90
N ARG A 201 6.14 -25.05 5.55
CA ARG A 201 5.43 -23.76 5.51
C ARG A 201 5.72 -23.03 6.80
N GLU A 202 6.52 -21.97 6.72
CA GLU A 202 6.57 -21.02 7.82
C GLU A 202 5.46 -20.00 7.62
N MET A 203 4.77 -19.66 8.70
CA MET A 203 3.77 -18.61 8.73
C MET A 203 4.14 -17.62 9.81
N GLY A 204 3.73 -16.38 9.63
CA GLY A 204 4.02 -15.35 10.61
C GLY A 204 3.43 -14.02 10.21
N GLU A 205 3.94 -12.99 10.84
CA GLU A 205 3.53 -11.61 10.61
C GLU A 205 4.75 -10.71 10.43
N ILE A 206 4.61 -9.70 9.59
CA ILE A 206 5.50 -8.55 9.58
C ILE A 206 4.75 -7.36 10.12
N HIS A 207 5.33 -6.75 11.14
CA HIS A 207 4.82 -5.55 11.80
C HIS A 207 5.63 -4.36 11.30
N PHE A 208 4.94 -3.39 10.72
CA PHE A 208 5.50 -2.10 10.32
C PHE A 208 4.96 -1.05 11.30
N LYS A 209 5.75 -0.75 12.33
CA LYS A 209 5.37 0.21 13.37
C LYS A 209 5.83 1.60 12.97
N TRP A 210 4.93 2.58 13.00
CA TRP A 210 5.29 3.96 12.74
C TRP A 210 6.22 4.52 13.82
N ASN A 211 7.26 5.22 13.36
CA ASN A 211 8.26 5.88 14.19
C ASN A 211 8.17 7.40 13.95
N ASP A 212 7.59 8.12 14.92
CA ASP A 212 7.35 9.57 14.80
C ASP A 212 8.63 10.37 14.64
N LYS A 213 9.73 9.93 15.22
CA LYS A 213 11.03 10.63 15.11
C LYS A 213 11.64 10.46 13.72
N ALA A 214 11.58 9.25 13.17
CA ALA A 214 12.12 8.97 11.84
C ALA A 214 11.16 9.37 10.72
N GLN A 215 9.88 9.56 11.03
CA GLN A 215 8.79 9.72 10.05
C GLN A 215 8.78 8.56 9.04
N TRP A 216 9.01 7.35 9.55
CA TRP A 216 9.16 6.11 8.79
C TRP A 216 8.68 4.88 9.58
N PHE A 217 8.67 3.70 8.95
CA PHE A 217 8.30 2.44 9.60
C PHE A 217 9.51 1.65 10.13
N ASP A 218 9.44 1.29 11.41
CA ASP A 218 10.26 0.23 12.00
C ASP A 218 9.67 -1.13 11.61
N VAL A 219 10.53 -2.06 11.16
CA VAL A 219 10.09 -3.35 10.62
C VAL A 219 10.51 -4.49 11.54
N LYS A 220 9.54 -5.29 11.98
CA LYS A 220 9.77 -6.49 12.80
C LYS A 220 9.07 -7.70 12.19
N ARG A 221 9.83 -8.76 11.93
CA ARG A 221 9.31 -10.08 11.56
C ARG A 221 9.01 -10.90 12.80
N ILE A 222 7.85 -11.54 12.82
CA ILE A 222 7.39 -12.47 13.86
C ILE A 222 7.11 -13.78 13.17
N SER A 223 7.80 -14.84 13.60
CA SER A 223 7.60 -16.19 13.07
C SER A 223 6.72 -16.98 14.04
N ASN A 224 5.71 -17.66 13.51
CA ASN A 224 4.85 -18.58 14.26
C ASN A 224 5.30 -20.03 14.02
N ASP A 225 6.62 -20.26 13.88
CA ASP A 225 7.16 -21.61 13.66
C ASP A 225 6.79 -22.50 14.86
N THR A 226 5.74 -23.30 14.71
CA THR A 226 5.43 -24.40 15.61
C THR A 226 6.44 -25.47 15.29
N GLY A 227 7.63 -25.40 15.90
CA GLY A 227 8.67 -26.41 15.75
C GLY A 227 8.07 -27.81 15.81
N ARG A 228 8.10 -28.50 14.68
CA ARG A 228 7.82 -29.93 14.54
C ARG A 228 8.96 -30.57 13.78
#